data_AF-A0A363U1S1-F1
#
_entry.id   AF-A0A363U1S1-F1
#
_cell.length_a   1.000
_cell.length_b   1.000
_cell.length_c   1.000
_cell.angle_alpha   90.00
_cell.angle_beta   90.00
_cell.angle_gamma   90.00
#
_symmetry.space_group_name_H-M   'P 1'
#
loop_
_entity.id
_entity.type
_entity.pdbx_description
1 polymer ?
#
loop_
_entity_poly.entity_id
_entity_poly.type
_entity_poly.pdbx_seq_one_letter_code
_entity_poly.pdbx_strand_id
1 'polypeptide(L)' 'MKAIVSTKQGPPEVLQLGDVEKPAPNGNEVLVKVHASTVTIGDVILRKMHPLLLLPLRLFG' A
#
# COMPACT_ATOMS: atom_id res chain seq x y z
N MET A 1 10.25 -9.55 1.34
CA MET A 1 10.67 -8.44 0.46
C MET A 1 10.52 -7.13 1.21
N LYS A 2 11.29 -6.10 0.85
CA LYS A 2 11.15 -4.78 1.48
C LYS A 2 9.97 -4.02 0.86
N ALA A 3 9.16 -3.37 1.70
CA ALA A 3 8.02 -2.56 1.27
C ALA A 3 7.85 -1.34 2.19
N ILE A 4 7.25 -0.28 1.67
CA ILE A 4 6.81 0.86 2.49
C ILE A 4 5.46 0.52 3.11
N VAL A 5 5.40 0.50 4.44
CA VAL A 5 4.22 0.14 5.22
C VAL A 5 3.69 1.37 5.94
N SER A 6 2.38 1.59 5.87
CA SER A 6 1.67 2.65 6.59
C SER A 6 0.66 2.02 7.54
N THR A 7 0.97 1.98 8.84
CA THR A 7 0.07 1.42 9.86
C THR A 7 -0.85 2.47 10.49
N LYS A 8 -0.51 3.75 10.32
CA LYS A 8 -1.25 4.90 10.86
C LYS A 8 -1.48 5.92 9.76
N GLN A 9 -2.52 6.74 9.95
CA GLN A 9 -2.74 7.91 9.12
C GLN A 9 -1.84 9.06 9.54
N GLY A 10 -1.46 9.92 8.58
CA GLY A 10 -0.89 11.21 8.92
C GLY A 10 0.20 11.73 7.97
N PRO A 11 1.24 12.39 8.51
CA PRO A 11 2.30 13.03 7.73
C PRO A 11 3.29 11.97 7.18
N PRO A 12 4.26 12.32 6.32
CA PRO A 12 5.11 11.34 5.64
C PRO A 12 5.92 10.38 6.52
N GLU A 13 6.17 10.77 7.75
CA GLU A 13 6.97 10.04 8.74
C GLU A 13 6.27 8.76 9.24
N VAL A 14 4.97 8.60 8.95
CA VAL A 14 4.24 7.35 9.25
C VAL A 14 4.59 6.22 8.28
N LEU A 15 5.25 6.53 7.15
CA LEU A 15 5.72 5.55 6.18
C LEU A 15 7.01 4.91 6.68
N GLN A 16 6.99 3.59 6.89
CA GLN A 16 8.13 2.86 7.40
C GLN A 16 8.57 1.80 6.40
N LEU A 17 9.87 1.69 6.15
CA LEU A 17 10.42 0.58 5.38
C LEU A 17 10.41 -0.67 6.27
N GLY A 18 9.64 -1.68 5.86
CA GLY A 18 9.52 -2.95 6.56
C GLY A 18 9.83 -4.13 5.65
N ASP A 19 10.15 -5.26 6.25
CA ASP A 19 10.23 -6.54 5.57
C ASP A 19 8.87 -7.25 5.66
N VAL A 20 8.29 -7.59 4.52
CA VAL A 20 6.99 -8.27 4.37
C VAL A 20 7.17 -9.60 3.64
N GLU A 21 6.23 -10.53 3.77
CA GLU A 21 6.26 -11.77 3.00
C GLU A 21 6.19 -11.49 1.48
N LYS A 22 6.88 -12.30 0.69
CA LYS A 22 6.84 -12.16 -0.77
C LYS A 22 5.51 -12.75 -1.27
N PRO A 23 4.68 -12.00 -2.01
CA PRO A 23 3.40 -12.49 -2.46
C PRO A 23 3.58 -13.64 -3.47
N ALA A 24 2.68 -14.62 -3.39
CA ALA A 24 2.56 -15.72 -4.35
C ALA A 24 1.42 -15.40 -5.32
N PRO A 25 1.69 -15.24 -6.63
CA PRO A 25 0.65 -14.92 -7.61
C PRO A 25 -0.28 -16.11 -7.86
N ASN A 26 -1.55 -15.81 -8.15
CA ASN A 26 -2.52 -16.79 -8.65
C ASN A 26 -2.26 -17.15 -10.13
N GLY A 27 -3.02 -18.11 -10.68
CA GLY A 27 -2.81 -18.62 -12.04
C GLY A 27 -2.89 -17.59 -13.17
N ASN A 28 -3.58 -16.46 -12.95
CA ASN A 28 -3.74 -15.36 -13.93
C ASN A 28 -3.00 -14.08 -13.52
N GLU A 29 -2.09 -14.16 -12.55
CA GLU A 29 -1.33 -13.02 -12.05
C GLU A 29 0.15 -13.20 -12.35
N VAL A 30 0.90 -12.09 -12.35
CA VAL A 30 2.35 -12.12 -12.51
C VAL A 30 3.01 -11.41 -11.35
N LEU A 31 4.13 -11.96 -10.89
CA LEU A 31 4.92 -11.34 -9.84
C LEU A 31 5.97 -10.40 -10.45
N VAL A 32 5.79 -9.10 -10.23
CA VAL A 32 6.67 -8.06 -10.77
C VAL A 32 7.74 -7.69 -9.75
N LYS A 33 9.00 -7.62 -10.19
CA LYS A 33 10.08 -7.02 -9.40
C LYS A 33 10.07 -5.51 -9.61
N VAL A 34 9.64 -4.77 -8.59
CA VAL A 34 9.61 -3.30 -8.63
C VAL A 34 11.03 -2.74 -8.54
N HIS A 35 11.45 -1.97 -9.55
CA HIS A 35 12.71 -1.22 -9.56
C HIS A 35 12.52 0.23 -9.11
N ALA A 36 11.41 0.85 -9.49
CA ALA A 36 11.00 2.19 -9.10
C ALA A 36 9.46 2.30 -9.15
N SER A 37 8.91 3.21 -8.36
CA SER A 37 7.49 3.58 -8.38
C SER A 37 7.36 5.11 -8.31
N THR A 38 6.28 5.64 -8.89
CA THR A 38 5.99 7.08 -8.85
C THR A 38 5.30 7.44 -7.53
N VAL A 39 5.53 8.66 -7.03
CA VAL A 39 4.72 9.25 -5.96
C VAL A 39 3.67 10.16 -6.58
N THR A 40 2.41 9.91 -6.24
CA THR A 40 1.24 10.61 -6.76
C THR A 40 0.48 11.31 -5.64
N ILE A 41 -0.43 12.22 -6.01
CA ILE A 41 -1.36 12.85 -5.05
C ILE A 41 -2.24 11.78 -4.38
N GLY A 42 -2.56 10.69 -5.09
CA GLY A 42 -3.32 9.57 -4.56
C GLY A 42 -2.67 8.94 -3.32
N ASP A 43 -1.34 8.81 -3.31
CA ASP A 43 -0.58 8.28 -2.16
C ASP A 43 -0.74 9.18 -0.93
N VAL A 44 -0.73 10.51 -1.12
CA VAL A 44 -0.92 11.48 -0.04
C VAL A 44 -2.34 11.44 0.52
N ILE A 45 -3.34 11.33 -0.37
CA ILE A 45 -4.75 11.21 0.03
C ILE A 45 -4.95 9.91 0.81
N LEU A 46 -4.50 8.77 0.27
CA LEU A 46 -4.68 7.46 0.88
C LEU A 46 -4.03 7.38 2.27
N ARG A 47 -2.81 7.92 2.42
CA ARG A 47 -2.11 7.96 3.72
C ARG A 47 -2.83 8.81 4.78
N LYS A 48 -3.64 9.79 4.37
CA LYS A 48 -4.42 10.65 5.28
C LYS A 48 -5.87 10.20 5.45
N MET A 49 -6.35 9.28 4.62
CA MET A 49 -7.77 8.95 4.53
C MET A 49 -8.25 8.12 5.72
N HIS A 50 -9.33 8.56 6.37
CA HIS A 50 -9.92 7.91 7.55
C HIS A 50 -10.37 6.46 7.25
N PRO A 51 -10.21 5.49 8.17
CA PRO A 51 -10.44 4.08 7.86
C PRO A 51 -11.91 3.78 7.52
N LEU A 52 -12.85 4.56 8.08
CA LEU A 52 -14.28 4.42 7.77
C LEU A 52 -14.60 4.74 6.30
N LEU A 53 -13.82 5.62 5.66
CA LEU A 53 -14.00 5.93 4.23
C LEU A 53 -13.42 4.83 3.32
N LEU A 54 -12.51 4.00 3.84
CA LEU A 54 -12.00 2.81 3.15
C LEU A 54 -12.92 1.59 3.29
N LEU A 55 -13.92 1.63 4.17
CA LEU A 55 -14.80 0.50 4.45
C LEU A 55 -15.53 -0.03 3.19
N PRO A 56 -16.07 0.81 2.30
CA PRO A 56 -16.68 0.33 1.06
C PRO A 56 -15.66 -0.39 0.16
N LEU A 57 -14.43 0.11 0.09
CA LEU A 57 -13.35 -0.48 -0.70
C LEU A 57 -12.94 -1.88 -0.20
N ARG A 58 -13.12 -2.15 1.10
CA ARG A 58 -12.81 -3.45 1.74
C ARG A 58 -13.95 -4.47 1.66
N LEU A 59 -15.19 -4.00 1.47
CA LEU A 59 -16.37 -4.87 1.40
C LEU A 59 -16.65 -5.38 -0.01
N PHE A 60 -16.12 -4.68 -1.03
CA PHE A 60 -16.35 -4.98 -2.44
C PHE A 60 -15.06 -5.27 -3.23
N GLY A 61 -13.93 -5.43 -2.54
CA GLY A 61 -12.60 -5.67 -3.12
C GLY A 61 -12.07 -7.07 -2.85
#